data_AF-A0A1B6F968-F1
#
_entry.id   AF-A0A1B6F968-F1
#
_cell.length_a   1.000
_cell.length_b   1.000
_cell.length_c   1.000
_cell.angle_alpha   90.00
_cell.angle_beta   90.00
_cell.angle_gamma   90.00
#
_symmetry.space_group_name_H-M   'P 1'
#
loop_
_entity.id
_entity.type
_entity.pdbx_description
1 polymer ?
#
loop_
_entity_poly.entity_id
_entity_poly.type
_entity_poly.pdbx_seq_one_letter_code
_entity_poly.pdbx_strand_id
1 'polypeptide(L)'
;STSTNNEPNDLPVIVNELTSEQSIIKRRLESLEALTHELEEVKYKLSSKKISSLDSAASINGRIMWTVSNFGTKLDESRETRTQIESQYFYTSESGYKLQLRAYLNGIGQWEGRHMIVSLHVLPTQWDNRLVWPCRLKVVFCLRDQEPIHRKAKDLVKSFTSNPAAKGFESPCLQMFIPHRTLYTKSYLKNDVIIIDVKAHPL
;
A
#
# COMPACT_ATOMS: atom_id res chain seq x y z
N SER A 1 29.25 64.91 54.79
CA SER A 1 28.32 65.07 53.66
C SER A 1 28.14 63.72 53.00
N THR A 2 27.04 63.04 53.31
CA THR A 2 26.68 61.73 52.76
C THR A 2 25.86 61.96 51.52
N SER A 3 26.40 61.65 50.33
CA SER A 3 25.63 61.60 49.10
C SER A 3 25.35 60.14 48.78
N THR A 4 24.09 59.74 48.95
CA THR A 4 23.52 58.47 48.56
C THR A 4 23.46 58.38 47.04
N ASN A 5 24.32 57.56 46.42
CA ASN A 5 24.16 57.16 45.03
C ASN A 5 23.09 56.06 44.97
N ASN A 6 21.89 56.42 44.53
CA ASN A 6 20.89 55.47 44.06
C ASN A 6 21.33 54.97 42.67
N GLU A 7 21.96 53.79 42.60
CA GLU A 7 22.08 53.06 41.34
C GLU A 7 20.70 52.49 40.95
N PRO A 8 20.31 52.53 39.66
CA PRO A 8 19.08 51.89 39.21
C PRO A 8 19.20 50.38 39.38
N ASN A 9 18.22 49.76 40.04
CA ASN A 9 18.20 48.31 40.24
C ASN A 9 17.73 47.65 38.94
N ASP A 10 18.66 47.37 38.01
CA ASP A 10 18.40 46.81 36.66
C ASP A 10 18.12 45.30 36.66
N LEU A 11 18.21 44.63 37.81
CA LEU A 11 17.91 43.20 37.96
C LEU A 11 16.55 42.76 37.37
N PRO A 12 15.43 43.49 37.56
CA PRO A 12 14.13 43.07 37.04
C PRO A 12 14.09 43.08 35.51
N VAL A 13 14.82 44.00 34.87
CA VAL A 13 14.89 44.10 33.41
C VAL A 13 15.65 42.90 32.85
N ILE A 14 16.80 42.56 33.44
CA ILE A 14 17.63 41.42 33.06
C ILE A 14 16.87 40.10 33.28
N VAL A 15 16.13 39.96 34.39
CA VAL A 15 15.32 38.77 34.67
C VAL A 15 14.18 38.62 33.65
N ASN A 16 13.51 39.71 33.28
CA ASN A 16 12.46 39.67 32.26
C ASN A 16 13.02 39.29 30.87
N GLU A 17 14.20 39.80 30.52
CA GLU A 17 14.88 39.49 29.25
C GLU A 17 15.31 38.02 29.19
N LEU A 18 15.93 37.49 30.25
CA LEU A 18 16.27 36.07 30.38
C LEU A 18 15.04 35.17 30.31
N THR A 19 13.93 35.58 30.94
CA THR A 19 12.67 34.80 30.92
C THR A 19 12.06 34.78 29.51
N SER A 20 12.16 35.90 28.79
CA SER A 20 11.77 36.00 27.38
C SER A 20 12.60 35.08 26.50
N GLU A 21 13.93 35.09 26.64
CA GLU A 21 14.83 34.22 25.89
C GLU A 21 14.56 32.73 26.18
N GLN A 22 14.35 32.36 27.45
CA GLN A 22 13.99 31.00 27.84
C GLN A 22 12.68 30.54 27.18
N SER A 23 11.68 31.41 27.09
CA SER A 23 10.42 31.11 26.43
C SER A 23 10.59 30.84 24.92
N ILE A 24 11.50 31.58 24.27
CA ILE A 24 11.81 31.42 22.85
C ILE A 24 12.57 30.11 22.61
N ILE A 25 13.56 29.81 23.46
CA ILE A 25 14.34 28.56 23.38
C ILE A 25 13.42 27.36 23.55
N LYS A 26 12.51 27.39 24.53
CA LYS A 26 11.55 26.30 24.76
C LYS A 26 10.67 26.04 23.54
N ARG A 27 10.11 27.10 22.94
CA ARG A 27 9.27 26.97 21.73
C ARG A 27 10.04 26.39 20.54
N ARG A 28 11.32 26.76 20.38
CA ARG A 28 12.18 26.20 19.32
C ARG A 28 12.49 24.73 19.55
N LEU A 29 12.68 24.31 20.81
CA LEU A 29 12.89 22.90 21.16
C LEU A 29 11.68 22.04 20.78
N GLU A 30 10.48 22.48 21.18
CA GLU A 30 9.22 21.78 20.86
C GLU A 30 9.01 21.65 19.34
N SER A 31 9.38 22.69 18.58
CA SER A 31 9.28 22.67 17.11
C SER A 31 10.31 21.73 16.47
N LEU A 32 11.52 21.62 17.03
CA LEU A 32 12.54 20.67 16.58
C LEU A 32 12.10 19.22 16.83
N GLU A 33 11.55 18.94 18.01
CA GLU A 33 11.03 17.61 18.36
C GLU A 33 9.90 17.20 17.39
N ALA A 34 8.95 18.09 17.10
CA ALA A 34 7.89 17.84 16.13
C ALA A 34 8.44 17.54 14.72
N LEU A 35 9.43 18.31 14.25
CA LEU A 35 10.06 18.10 12.95
C LEU A 35 10.85 16.79 12.89
N THR A 36 11.54 16.40 13.98
CA THR A 36 12.23 15.11 14.04
C THR A 36 11.26 13.95 13.96
N HIS A 37 10.10 14.03 14.63
CA HIS A 37 9.05 13.02 14.55
C HIS A 37 8.48 12.92 13.12
N GLU A 38 8.21 14.05 12.47
CA GLU A 38 7.74 14.08 11.07
C GLU A 38 8.78 13.49 10.11
N LEU A 39 10.07 13.77 10.33
CA LEU A 39 11.17 13.21 9.54
C LEU A 39 11.28 11.69 9.73
N GLU A 40 11.11 11.18 10.95
CA GLU A 40 11.08 9.74 11.22
C GLU A 40 9.89 9.06 10.52
N GLU A 41 8.71 9.67 10.53
CA GLU A 41 7.53 9.16 9.84
C GLU A 41 7.75 9.13 8.31
N VAL A 42 8.32 10.20 7.74
CA VAL A 42 8.67 10.26 6.32
C VAL A 42 9.75 9.24 5.97
N LYS A 43 10.75 9.06 6.83
CA LYS A 43 11.82 8.05 6.66
C LYS A 43 11.27 6.63 6.73
N TYR A 44 10.31 6.36 7.61
CA TYR A 44 9.61 5.09 7.68
C TYR A 44 8.78 4.83 6.40
N LYS A 45 8.04 5.84 5.91
CA LYS A 45 7.30 5.76 4.63
C LYS A 45 8.22 5.58 3.42
N LEU A 46 9.40 6.20 3.42
CA LEU A 46 10.41 6.03 2.37
C LEU A 46 11.10 4.66 2.45
N SER A 47 11.42 4.18 3.65
CA SER A 47 12.07 2.88 3.85
C SER A 47 11.13 1.73 3.52
N SER A 48 9.85 1.82 3.92
CA SER A 48 8.81 0.87 3.49
C SER A 48 8.59 0.89 1.96
N LYS A 49 8.65 2.06 1.31
CA LYS A 49 8.69 2.17 -0.16
C LYS A 49 9.98 1.61 -0.78
N LYS A 50 11.12 1.67 -0.09
CA LYS A 50 12.43 1.23 -0.61
C LYS A 50 12.63 -0.28 -0.49
N ILE A 51 12.04 -0.91 0.53
CA ILE A 51 12.03 -2.38 0.68
C ILE A 51 11.11 -3.03 -0.37
N SER A 52 10.05 -2.34 -0.82
CA SER A 52 9.24 -2.77 -1.96
C SER A 52 9.83 -2.44 -3.33
N SER A 53 10.87 -1.60 -3.40
CA SER A 53 11.49 -1.13 -4.65
C SER A 53 12.81 -1.80 -5.01
N LEU A 54 13.12 -3.01 -4.52
CA LEU A 54 14.10 -3.84 -5.24
C LEU A 54 13.45 -4.23 -6.56
N ASP A 55 13.89 -3.60 -7.66
CA ASP A 55 13.43 -3.70 -9.05
C ASP A 55 13.57 -5.09 -9.69
N SER A 56 13.29 -6.15 -8.93
CA SER A 56 13.15 -7.51 -9.43
C SER A 56 11.67 -7.76 -9.67
N ALA A 57 11.26 -7.81 -10.93
CA ALA A 57 9.92 -8.30 -11.27
C ALA A 57 9.71 -9.68 -10.64
N ALA A 58 8.52 -9.94 -10.08
CA ALA A 58 8.18 -11.27 -9.58
C ALA A 58 8.19 -12.33 -10.70
N SER A 59 7.91 -11.92 -11.93
CA SER A 59 7.96 -12.78 -13.11
C SER A 59 7.90 -11.97 -14.41
N ILE A 60 8.28 -12.60 -15.52
CA ILE A 60 8.17 -12.09 -16.89
C ILE A 60 7.31 -12.98 -17.81
N ASN A 61 6.56 -13.93 -17.26
CA ASN A 61 5.75 -14.89 -18.03
C ASN A 61 4.23 -14.67 -17.90
N GLY A 62 3.80 -13.47 -17.48
CA GLY A 62 2.40 -13.12 -17.29
C GLY A 62 1.74 -13.76 -16.06
N ARG A 63 2.50 -14.36 -15.13
CA ARG A 63 1.95 -14.95 -13.91
C ARG A 63 2.61 -14.39 -12.66
N ILE A 64 1.81 -14.16 -11.63
CA ILE A 64 2.29 -13.88 -10.27
C ILE A 64 1.58 -14.80 -9.28
N MET A 65 2.34 -15.30 -8.29
CA MET A 65 1.80 -15.93 -7.10
C MET A 65 2.07 -15.01 -5.92
N TRP A 66 1.07 -14.24 -5.53
CA TRP A 66 1.16 -13.23 -4.50
C TRP A 66 0.70 -13.79 -3.15
N THR A 67 1.64 -13.89 -2.22
CA THR A 67 1.40 -14.31 -0.84
C THR A 67 1.20 -13.08 0.03
N VAL A 68 0.06 -13.01 0.71
CA VAL A 68 -0.23 -11.96 1.69
C VAL A 68 -0.21 -12.60 3.07
N SER A 69 0.91 -12.40 3.77
CA SER A 69 1.07 -12.76 5.19
C SER A 69 0.56 -11.66 6.11
N ASN A 70 0.35 -12.01 7.38
CA ASN A 70 -0.15 -11.10 8.42
C ASN A 70 -1.52 -10.52 8.03
N PHE A 71 -2.39 -11.37 7.49
CA PHE A 71 -3.66 -10.96 6.90
C PHE A 71 -4.56 -10.26 7.91
N GLY A 72 -4.66 -10.76 9.15
CA GLY A 72 -5.46 -10.18 10.22
C GLY A 72 -5.02 -8.75 10.55
N THR A 73 -3.73 -8.56 10.82
CA THR A 73 -3.17 -7.22 11.10
C THR A 73 -3.42 -6.25 9.94
N LYS A 74 -3.14 -6.66 8.69
CA LYS A 74 -3.38 -5.81 7.52
C LYS A 74 -4.86 -5.52 7.30
N LEU A 75 -5.75 -6.48 7.61
CA LEU A 75 -7.18 -6.26 7.52
C LEU A 75 -7.62 -5.20 8.54
N ASP A 76 -7.14 -5.29 9.78
CA ASP A 76 -7.45 -4.31 10.84
C ASP A 76 -6.91 -2.92 10.49
N GLU A 77 -5.66 -2.80 10.05
CA GLU A 77 -5.09 -1.55 9.55
C GLU A 77 -5.93 -0.96 8.39
N SER A 78 -6.41 -1.80 7.47
CA SER A 78 -7.23 -1.35 6.33
C SER A 78 -8.62 -0.89 6.73
N ARG A 79 -9.15 -1.30 7.89
CA ARG A 79 -10.44 -0.81 8.43
C ARG A 79 -10.32 0.63 8.90
N GLU A 80 -9.19 0.99 9.48
CA GLU A 80 -8.93 2.35 9.98
C GLU A 80 -8.50 3.29 8.85
N THR A 81 -7.56 2.84 8.03
CA THR A 81 -6.87 3.70 7.06
C THR A 81 -7.47 3.65 5.65
N ARG A 82 -8.33 2.67 5.36
CA ARG A 82 -8.86 2.39 4.01
C ARG A 82 -7.77 2.19 2.96
N THR A 83 -6.59 1.76 3.39
CA THR A 83 -5.44 1.55 2.51
C THR A 83 -5.57 0.26 1.72
N GLN A 84 -5.03 0.27 0.51
CA GLN A 84 -4.80 -0.95 -0.28
C GLN A 84 -3.38 -1.45 -0.08
N ILE A 85 -3.20 -2.76 -0.24
CA ILE A 85 -1.87 -3.37 -0.33
C ILE A 85 -1.54 -3.66 -1.80
N GLU A 86 -0.25 -3.68 -2.12
CA GLU A 86 0.22 -3.90 -3.49
C GLU A 86 1.15 -5.12 -3.58
N SER A 87 1.10 -5.83 -4.71
CA SER A 87 2.08 -6.88 -5.02
C SER A 87 3.37 -6.30 -5.61
N GLN A 88 4.37 -7.15 -5.78
CA GLN A 88 5.46 -6.88 -6.70
C GLN A 88 4.93 -6.74 -8.15
N TYR A 89 5.71 -6.07 -8.99
CA TYR A 89 5.45 -5.99 -10.42
C TYR A 89 5.73 -7.32 -11.11
N PHE A 90 5.00 -7.60 -12.19
CA PHE A 90 5.31 -8.70 -13.10
C PHE A 90 5.01 -8.28 -14.55
N TYR A 91 5.58 -8.98 -15.51
CA TYR A 91 5.44 -8.64 -16.93
C TYR A 91 4.78 -9.77 -17.70
N THR A 92 4.04 -9.43 -18.76
CA THR A 92 3.46 -10.43 -19.67
C THR A 92 4.51 -11.15 -20.51
N SER A 93 5.64 -10.48 -20.78
CA SER A 93 6.82 -10.98 -21.51
C SER A 93 8.01 -10.07 -21.20
N GLU A 94 9.22 -10.41 -21.66
CA GLU A 94 10.43 -9.60 -21.48
C GLU A 94 10.27 -8.15 -21.95
N SER A 95 9.55 -7.93 -23.06
CA SER A 95 9.20 -6.60 -23.59
C SER A 95 7.69 -6.37 -23.58
N GLY A 96 7.02 -6.82 -22.51
CA GLY A 96 5.56 -6.84 -22.39
C GLY A 96 4.98 -5.75 -21.49
N TYR A 97 3.67 -5.83 -21.25
CA TYR A 97 2.97 -4.97 -20.30
C TYR A 97 3.51 -5.18 -18.88
N LYS A 98 3.71 -4.09 -18.14
CA LYS A 98 4.00 -4.12 -16.71
C LYS A 98 2.69 -4.18 -15.93
N LEU A 99 2.60 -5.12 -15.00
CA LEU A 99 1.39 -5.44 -14.27
C LEU A 99 1.64 -5.42 -12.76
N GLN A 100 0.61 -5.08 -11.97
CA GLN A 100 0.63 -5.14 -10.52
C GLN A 100 -0.75 -5.51 -9.99
N LEU A 101 -0.80 -6.29 -8.90
CA LEU A 101 -2.03 -6.52 -8.16
C LEU A 101 -2.15 -5.49 -7.04
N ARG A 102 -3.38 -5.05 -6.80
CA ARG A 102 -3.76 -4.26 -5.64
C ARG A 102 -4.92 -4.92 -4.93
N ALA A 103 -4.96 -4.84 -3.60
CA ALA A 103 -6.07 -5.37 -2.84
C ALA A 103 -6.54 -4.43 -1.73
N TYR A 104 -7.85 -4.18 -1.71
CA TYR A 104 -8.55 -3.62 -0.57
C TYR A 104 -9.04 -4.77 0.29
N LEU A 105 -8.32 -5.06 1.38
CA LEU A 105 -8.63 -6.20 2.25
C LEU A 105 -10.00 -6.06 2.91
N ASN A 106 -10.32 -4.86 3.41
CA ASN A 106 -11.64 -4.57 3.98
C ASN A 106 -12.71 -4.21 2.92
N GLY A 107 -12.36 -4.19 1.62
CA GLY A 107 -13.26 -3.70 0.56
C GLY A 107 -13.43 -2.19 0.56
N ILE A 108 -14.15 -1.67 -0.44
CA ILE A 108 -14.45 -0.24 -0.59
C ILE A 108 -15.91 -0.03 -0.98
N GLY A 109 -16.48 1.11 -0.57
CA GLY A 109 -17.86 1.50 -0.89
C GLY A 109 -18.87 0.48 -0.38
N GLN A 110 -19.82 0.06 -1.24
CA GLN A 110 -20.84 -0.92 -0.86
C GLN A 110 -20.31 -2.29 -0.40
N TRP A 111 -19.04 -2.59 -0.69
CA TRP A 111 -18.40 -3.87 -0.35
C TRP A 111 -17.60 -3.83 0.95
N GLU A 112 -17.43 -2.65 1.54
CA GLU A 112 -16.67 -2.41 2.77
C GLU A 112 -17.17 -3.30 3.92
N GLY A 113 -16.25 -3.86 4.69
CA GLY A 113 -16.52 -4.76 5.82
C GLY A 113 -17.01 -6.16 5.46
N ARG A 114 -17.24 -6.46 4.17
CA ARG A 114 -17.87 -7.73 3.75
C ARG A 114 -17.11 -8.48 2.67
N HIS A 115 -16.33 -7.78 1.85
CA HIS A 115 -15.56 -8.38 0.76
C HIS A 115 -14.15 -7.82 0.73
N MET A 116 -13.21 -8.67 0.36
CA MET A 116 -11.93 -8.25 -0.19
C MET A 116 -12.08 -8.02 -1.69
N ILE A 117 -11.41 -6.99 -2.21
CA ILE A 117 -11.40 -6.68 -3.64
C ILE A 117 -9.95 -6.74 -4.11
N VAL A 118 -9.67 -7.57 -5.11
CA VAL A 118 -8.34 -7.69 -5.73
C VAL A 118 -8.45 -7.23 -7.19
N SER A 119 -7.59 -6.31 -7.61
CA SER A 119 -7.58 -5.73 -8.97
C SER A 119 -6.23 -5.90 -9.65
N LEU A 120 -6.24 -6.09 -10.97
CA LEU A 120 -5.05 -6.04 -11.80
C LEU A 120 -4.93 -4.65 -12.43
N HIS A 121 -3.75 -4.03 -12.28
CA HIS A 121 -3.42 -2.74 -12.86
C HIS A 121 -2.33 -2.89 -13.91
N VAL A 122 -2.55 -2.27 -15.06
CA VAL A 122 -1.51 -2.08 -16.09
C VAL A 122 -0.77 -0.80 -15.75
N LEU A 123 0.55 -0.88 -15.66
CA LEU A 123 1.43 0.22 -15.30
C LEU A 123 2.25 0.68 -16.51
N PRO A 124 2.72 1.93 -16.52
CA PRO A 124 3.64 2.42 -17.55
C PRO A 124 4.91 1.58 -17.62
N THR A 125 5.39 1.36 -18.83
CA THR A 125 6.65 0.64 -19.08
C THR A 125 7.42 1.23 -20.26
N GLN A 126 8.73 0.99 -20.30
CA GLN A 126 9.61 1.49 -21.37
C GLN A 126 9.24 0.95 -22.77
N TRP A 127 8.47 -0.13 -22.83
CA TRP A 127 8.02 -0.74 -24.09
C TRP A 127 6.66 -0.21 -24.58
N ASP A 128 5.99 0.72 -23.87
CA ASP A 128 4.62 1.17 -24.18
C ASP A 128 4.44 1.61 -25.64
N ASN A 129 5.47 2.23 -26.23
CA ASN A 129 5.49 2.68 -27.64
C ASN A 129 5.38 1.53 -28.66
N ARG A 130 5.66 0.29 -28.25
CA ARG A 130 5.60 -0.92 -29.09
C ARG A 130 4.45 -1.85 -28.70
N LEU A 131 3.73 -1.54 -27.63
CA LEU A 131 2.61 -2.33 -27.15
C LEU A 131 1.31 -1.92 -27.85
N VAL A 132 0.37 -2.86 -27.95
CA VAL A 132 -0.92 -2.64 -28.61
C VAL A 132 -1.89 -1.97 -27.63
N TRP A 133 -2.35 -0.77 -27.99
CA TRP A 133 -3.34 -0.04 -27.20
C TRP A 133 -4.68 0.08 -27.94
N PRO A 134 -5.83 0.02 -27.23
CA PRO A 134 -5.98 -0.20 -25.79
C PRO A 134 -5.57 -1.62 -25.38
N CYS A 135 -5.00 -1.76 -24.18
CA CYS A 135 -4.50 -3.03 -23.66
C CYS A 135 -5.62 -4.08 -23.56
N ARG A 136 -5.43 -5.22 -24.22
CA ARG A 136 -6.35 -6.36 -24.20
C ARG A 136 -5.72 -7.54 -23.48
N LEU A 137 -6.28 -7.94 -22.35
CA LEU A 137 -5.78 -9.03 -21.51
C LEU A 137 -6.88 -10.05 -21.23
N LYS A 138 -6.52 -11.33 -21.34
CA LYS A 138 -7.24 -12.42 -20.71
C LYS A 138 -6.59 -12.70 -19.35
N VAL A 139 -7.36 -12.51 -18.29
CA VAL A 139 -6.89 -12.60 -16.90
C VAL A 139 -7.64 -13.68 -16.16
N VAL A 140 -6.92 -14.50 -15.40
CA VAL A 140 -7.49 -15.51 -14.51
C VAL A 140 -6.96 -15.23 -13.11
N PHE A 141 -7.87 -14.85 -12.21
CA PHE A 141 -7.60 -14.77 -10.78
C PHE A 141 -7.93 -16.08 -10.10
N CYS A 142 -7.08 -16.48 -9.17
CA CYS A 142 -7.24 -17.70 -8.40
C CYS A 142 -6.88 -17.43 -6.93
N LEU A 143 -7.86 -17.55 -6.03
CA LEU A 143 -7.58 -17.64 -4.60
C LEU A 143 -7.34 -19.11 -4.26
N ARG A 144 -6.12 -19.42 -3.83
CA ARG A 144 -5.65 -20.80 -3.64
C ARG A 144 -6.23 -21.42 -2.38
N ASP A 145 -6.76 -22.63 -2.50
CA ASP A 145 -7.09 -23.46 -1.34
C ASP A 145 -5.82 -24.17 -0.85
N GLN A 146 -5.32 -23.80 0.34
CA GLN A 146 -4.05 -24.29 0.91
C GLN A 146 -4.17 -25.68 1.56
N GLU A 147 -5.02 -26.53 0.98
CA GLU A 147 -5.18 -27.93 1.32
C GLU A 147 -3.89 -28.69 0.95
N PRO A 148 -3.22 -29.36 1.91
CA PRO A 148 -1.97 -30.09 1.66
C PRO A 148 -2.09 -31.14 0.54
N ILE A 149 -3.26 -31.78 0.42
CA ILE A 149 -3.52 -32.73 -0.66
C ILE A 149 -4.03 -31.96 -1.89
N HIS A 150 -3.14 -31.60 -2.82
CA HIS A 150 -3.47 -30.78 -4.00
C HIS A 150 -4.70 -31.24 -4.79
N ARG A 151 -4.96 -32.55 -4.89
CA ARG A 151 -6.13 -33.09 -5.61
C ARG A 151 -7.47 -32.78 -4.92
N LYS A 152 -7.44 -32.44 -3.62
CA LYS A 152 -8.61 -32.06 -2.83
C LYS A 152 -8.79 -30.54 -2.75
N ALA A 153 -7.75 -29.77 -3.07
CA ALA A 153 -7.80 -28.32 -3.10
C ALA A 153 -8.86 -27.82 -4.09
N LYS A 154 -9.72 -26.91 -3.64
CA LYS A 154 -10.76 -26.28 -4.47
C LYS A 154 -10.48 -24.79 -4.58
N ASP A 155 -9.56 -24.44 -5.46
CA ASP A 155 -9.24 -23.05 -5.80
C ASP A 155 -10.49 -22.27 -6.22
N LEU A 156 -10.62 -21.04 -5.74
CA LEU A 156 -11.68 -20.13 -6.18
C LEU A 156 -11.17 -19.33 -7.38
N VAL A 157 -11.69 -19.62 -8.57
CA VAL A 157 -11.21 -19.07 -9.85
C VAL A 157 -12.23 -18.10 -10.45
N LYS A 158 -11.77 -16.95 -10.94
CA LYS A 158 -12.55 -16.03 -11.79
C LYS A 158 -11.73 -15.60 -13.00
N SER A 159 -12.35 -15.68 -14.18
CA SER A 159 -11.73 -15.32 -15.45
C SER A 159 -12.38 -14.07 -16.03
N PHE A 160 -11.56 -13.19 -16.59
CA PHE A 160 -11.96 -11.92 -17.16
C PHE A 160 -11.25 -11.70 -18.49
N THR A 161 -11.89 -10.93 -19.36
CA THR A 161 -11.29 -10.40 -20.58
C THR A 161 -11.49 -8.91 -20.54
N SER A 162 -10.43 -8.12 -20.73
CA SER A 162 -10.59 -6.66 -20.74
C SER A 162 -11.45 -6.24 -21.93
N ASN A 163 -12.50 -5.45 -21.64
CA ASN A 163 -13.43 -4.96 -22.65
C ASN A 163 -12.95 -3.59 -23.17
N PRO A 164 -12.55 -3.47 -24.44
CA PRO A 164 -12.08 -2.20 -25.01
C PRO A 164 -13.18 -1.12 -25.12
N ALA A 165 -14.46 -1.47 -24.95
CA ALA A 165 -15.57 -0.50 -24.93
C ALA A 165 -15.76 0.21 -23.57
N ALA A 166 -15.05 -0.22 -22.51
CA ALA A 166 -15.09 0.46 -21.23
C ALA A 166 -14.34 1.79 -21.32
N LYS A 167 -15.04 2.92 -21.23
CA LYS A 167 -14.43 4.26 -21.21
C LYS A 167 -13.77 4.52 -19.86
N GLY A 168 -12.47 4.79 -19.84
CA GLY A 168 -11.68 5.20 -18.67
C GLY A 168 -10.37 4.42 -18.49
N PHE A 169 -9.41 5.01 -17.74
CA PHE A 169 -8.17 4.32 -17.32
C PHE A 169 -8.41 3.24 -16.25
N GLU A 170 -9.58 3.24 -15.64
CA GLU A 170 -10.04 2.18 -14.74
C GLU A 170 -10.81 1.17 -15.56
N SER A 171 -10.14 0.12 -16.05
CA SER A 171 -10.84 -0.98 -16.72
C SER A 171 -11.64 -1.74 -15.66
N PRO A 172 -12.98 -1.58 -15.56
CA PRO A 172 -13.78 -2.05 -14.42
C PRO A 172 -13.92 -3.59 -14.38
N CYS A 173 -13.26 -4.30 -15.30
CA CYS A 173 -13.49 -5.72 -15.56
C CYS A 173 -12.36 -6.64 -15.07
N LEU A 174 -11.27 -6.12 -14.47
CA LEU A 174 -10.16 -6.96 -13.98
C LEU A 174 -10.11 -7.01 -12.44
N GLN A 175 -11.27 -7.20 -11.81
CA GLN A 175 -11.41 -7.23 -10.35
C GLN A 175 -12.09 -8.50 -9.86
N MET A 176 -11.49 -9.15 -8.87
CA MET A 176 -12.06 -10.29 -8.16
C MET A 176 -12.58 -9.84 -6.79
N PHE A 177 -13.90 -9.85 -6.64
CA PHE A 177 -14.59 -9.65 -5.35
C PHE A 177 -14.69 -10.99 -4.62
N ILE A 178 -14.17 -11.04 -3.39
CA ILE A 178 -14.10 -12.23 -2.53
C ILE A 178 -14.82 -11.91 -1.22
N PRO A 179 -15.99 -12.51 -0.94
CA PRO A 179 -16.65 -12.34 0.35
C PRO A 179 -15.72 -12.79 1.48
N HIS A 180 -15.63 -12.03 2.57
CA HIS A 180 -14.80 -12.40 3.73
C HIS A 180 -15.19 -13.77 4.28
N ARG A 181 -16.50 -14.07 4.34
CA ARG A 181 -16.99 -15.40 4.73
C ARG A 181 -16.34 -16.53 3.94
N THR A 182 -16.08 -16.32 2.64
CA THR A 182 -15.49 -17.33 1.77
C THR A 182 -14.10 -17.71 2.23
N LEU A 183 -13.30 -16.75 2.73
CA LEU A 183 -11.93 -16.98 3.21
C LEU A 183 -11.87 -18.05 4.32
N TYR A 184 -12.94 -18.18 5.10
CA TYR A 184 -13.06 -19.12 6.22
C TYR A 184 -13.75 -20.44 5.87
N THR A 185 -14.27 -20.61 4.65
CA THR A 185 -15.00 -21.85 4.26
C THR A 185 -14.09 -23.02 3.93
N LYS A 186 -12.82 -22.75 3.60
CA LYS A 186 -11.78 -23.73 3.22
C LYS A 186 -10.42 -23.24 3.71
N SER A 187 -9.33 -23.87 3.30
CA SER A 187 -7.96 -23.43 3.64
C SER A 187 -7.52 -22.21 2.82
N TYR A 188 -8.42 -21.29 2.49
CA TYR A 188 -8.06 -20.08 1.73
C TYR A 188 -7.25 -19.11 2.58
N LEU A 189 -7.71 -18.85 3.81
CA LEU A 189 -6.93 -18.20 4.86
C LEU A 189 -6.41 -19.27 5.81
N LYS A 190 -5.09 -19.46 5.86
CA LYS A 190 -4.43 -20.46 6.70
C LYS A 190 -3.16 -19.87 7.28
N ASN A 191 -2.94 -20.07 8.58
CA ASN A 191 -1.79 -19.51 9.30
C ASN A 191 -1.61 -18.00 9.07
N ASP A 192 -2.71 -17.27 9.02
CA ASP A 192 -2.74 -15.83 8.74
C ASP A 192 -2.15 -15.42 7.38
N VAL A 193 -2.23 -16.32 6.40
CA VAL A 193 -1.74 -16.15 5.04
C VAL A 193 -2.85 -16.46 4.03
N ILE A 194 -2.97 -15.64 2.99
CA ILE A 194 -3.69 -15.98 1.75
C ILE A 194 -2.72 -16.01 0.56
N ILE A 195 -3.06 -16.78 -0.47
CA ILE A 195 -2.29 -16.86 -1.71
C ILE A 195 -3.20 -16.57 -2.91
N ILE A 196 -2.82 -15.55 -3.68
CA ILE A 196 -3.53 -15.12 -4.89
C ILE A 196 -2.63 -15.42 -6.09
N ASP A 197 -3.07 -16.32 -6.96
CA ASP A 197 -2.40 -16.70 -8.21
C ASP A 197 -3.12 -16.03 -9.38
N VAL A 198 -2.42 -15.19 -10.12
CA VAL A 198 -2.98 -14.47 -11.27
C VAL A 198 -2.18 -14.77 -12.52
N LYS A 199 -2.89 -15.11 -13.59
CA LYS A 199 -2.34 -15.28 -14.93
C LYS A 199 -2.97 -14.26 -15.86
N ALA A 200 -2.16 -13.49 -16.56
CA ALA A 200 -2.57 -12.46 -17.51
C ALA A 200 -1.80 -12.64 -18.81
N HIS A 201 -2.54 -12.77 -19.92
CA HIS A 201 -1.95 -12.91 -21.25
C HIS A 201 -2.57 -11.89 -22.20
N PRO A 202 -1.77 -11.21 -23.03
CA PRO A 202 -2.29 -10.40 -24.13
C PRO A 202 -3.20 -11.22 -25.06
N LEU A 203 -4.25 -10.57 -25.57
CA LEU A 203 -5.14 -11.10 -26.60
C LEU A 203 -4.73 -10.66 -28.00
#